data_AF-A0A7S2RL27-F1
#
_entry.id   AF-A0A7S2RL27-F1
#
_cell.length_a   1.000
_cell.length_b   1.000
_cell.length_c   1.000
_cell.angle_alpha   90.00
_cell.angle_beta   90.00
_cell.angle_gamma   90.00
#
_symmetry.space_group_name_H-M   'P 1'
#
loop_
_entity.id
_entity.type
_entity.pdbx_description
1 polymer ?
#
loop_
_entity_poly.entity_id
_entity_poly.type
_entity_poly.pdbx_seq_one_letter_code
_entity_poly.pdbx_strand_id
1 'polypeptide(L)'
;SLRMNSAGDSSGSFGGDGMGGGMEEIEFTIYPDGRVTEVVRGVKGGNCQKLTESINKNLGKVVDSSPTEEMFEQELVVDQIVQQKLGGEGGVWDGSMEGSW
;
A
#
# COMPACT_ATOMS: atom_id res chain seq x y z
N SER A 1 -13.39 -23.14 40.29
CA SER A 1 -13.56 -22.82 38.86
C SER A 1 -13.15 -21.39 38.58
N LEU A 2 -12.00 -21.18 37.95
CA LEU A 2 -11.70 -19.88 37.32
C LEU A 2 -12.35 -19.88 35.94
N ARG A 3 -13.17 -18.87 35.65
CA ARG A 3 -13.63 -18.56 34.30
C ARG A 3 -12.71 -17.49 33.73
N MET A 4 -11.99 -17.80 32.65
CA MET A 4 -11.29 -16.82 31.82
C MET A 4 -12.24 -16.42 30.70
N ASN A 5 -12.59 -15.12 30.63
CA ASN A 5 -13.31 -14.54 29.51
C ASN A 5 -12.30 -13.78 28.65
N SER A 6 -11.76 -14.44 27.63
CA SER A 6 -10.99 -13.79 26.56
C SER A 6 -11.97 -13.29 25.51
N ALA A 7 -12.51 -12.09 25.72
CA ALA A 7 -13.15 -11.33 24.67
C ALA A 7 -12.13 -10.31 24.17
N GLY A 8 -11.72 -10.48 22.92
CA GLY A 8 -10.69 -9.70 22.26
C GLY A 8 -10.58 -10.22 20.82
N ASP A 9 -11.63 -9.93 20.08
CA ASP A 9 -11.73 -9.88 18.64
C ASP A 9 -10.42 -9.46 17.95
N SER A 10 -9.60 -10.44 17.57
CA SER A 10 -8.65 -10.27 16.48
C SER A 10 -9.43 -10.32 15.17
N SER A 11 -10.15 -9.22 14.89
CA SER A 11 -10.45 -8.84 13.52
C SER A 11 -9.10 -8.69 12.82
N GLY A 12 -8.69 -9.74 12.11
CA GLY A 12 -7.53 -9.71 11.22
C GLY A 12 -7.81 -8.64 10.18
N SER A 13 -7.34 -7.43 10.47
CA SER A 13 -7.30 -6.32 9.53
C SER A 13 -6.41 -6.80 8.39
N PHE A 14 -7.05 -7.18 7.28
CA PHE A 14 -6.36 -7.36 6.01
C PHE A 14 -5.82 -5.97 5.66
N GLY A 15 -4.58 -5.69 6.08
CA GLY A 15 -3.87 -4.48 5.75
C GLY A 15 -3.81 -4.37 4.25
N GLY A 16 -4.69 -3.55 3.70
CA GLY A 16 -4.66 -3.17 2.29
C GLY A 16 -3.50 -2.22 2.07
N ASP A 17 -2.30 -2.77 1.93
CA ASP A 17 -1.20 -2.12 1.23
C ASP A 17 -1.66 -1.89 -0.22
N GLY A 18 -2.15 -0.69 -0.55
CA GLY A 18 -2.55 -0.45 -1.94
C GLY A 18 -3.42 0.76 -2.21
N MET A 19 -3.06 1.94 -1.71
CA MET A 19 -3.59 3.20 -2.26
C MET A 19 -2.47 4.25 -2.34
N GLY A 20 -1.58 4.11 -3.32
CA GLY A 20 -0.54 5.10 -3.61
C GLY A 20 0.37 4.77 -4.81
N GLY A 21 0.59 3.48 -5.11
CA GLY A 21 1.32 3.05 -6.30
C GLY A 21 0.39 2.97 -7.51
N GLY A 22 0.81 3.53 -8.66
CA GLY A 22 0.14 3.25 -9.93
C GLY A 22 0.20 1.76 -10.27
N MET A 23 -0.49 1.34 -11.34
CA MET A 23 -0.33 -0.03 -11.83
C MET A 23 1.12 -0.27 -12.26
N GLU A 24 1.75 -1.27 -11.65
CA GLU A 24 3.08 -1.73 -12.03
C GLU A 24 2.94 -2.73 -13.18
N GLU A 25 3.74 -2.54 -14.24
CA GLU A 25 3.70 -3.37 -15.44
C GLU A 25 5.11 -3.71 -15.89
N ILE A 26 5.29 -4.93 -16.39
CA ILE A 26 6.53 -5.39 -17.01
C ILE A 26 6.19 -5.96 -18.38
N GLU A 27 6.72 -5.32 -19.41
CA GLU A 27 6.53 -5.71 -20.81
C GLU A 27 7.79 -6.42 -21.32
N PHE A 28 7.60 -7.60 -21.91
CA PHE A 28 8.68 -8.36 -22.56
C PHE A 28 8.44 -8.47 -24.05
N THR A 29 9.40 -7.99 -24.84
CA THR A 29 9.45 -8.25 -26.28
C THR A 29 10.49 -9.32 -26.57
N ILE A 30 10.06 -10.47 -27.08
CA ILE A 30 10.93 -11.58 -27.45
C ILE A 30 11.11 -11.57 -28.97
N TYR A 31 12.36 -11.46 -29.42
CA TYR A 31 12.71 -11.44 -30.84
C TYR A 31 13.01 -12.87 -31.34
N PRO A 32 12.78 -13.16 -32.64
CA PRO A 32 13.08 -14.48 -33.22
C PRO A 32 14.55 -14.88 -33.15
N ASP A 33 15.47 -13.91 -33.00
CA ASP A 33 16.90 -14.13 -32.82
C ASP A 33 17.29 -14.47 -31.36
N GLY A 34 16.30 -14.58 -30.47
CA GLY A 34 16.49 -14.93 -29.06
C GLY A 34 16.82 -13.76 -28.15
N ARG A 35 16.87 -12.52 -28.66
CA ARG A 35 16.99 -11.33 -27.82
C ARG A 35 15.67 -11.06 -27.09
N VAL A 36 15.78 -10.50 -25.89
CA VAL A 36 14.63 -10.06 -25.09
C VAL A 36 14.86 -8.60 -24.70
N THR A 37 13.84 -7.78 -24.88
CA THR A 37 13.80 -6.42 -24.33
C THR A 37 12.76 -6.38 -23.21
N GLU A 38 13.15 -5.84 -22.06
CA GLU A 38 12.25 -5.60 -20.92
C GLU A 38 11.96 -4.10 -20.79
N VAL A 39 10.72 -3.76 -20.43
CA VAL A 39 10.30 -2.40 -20.10
C VAL A 39 9.52 -2.47 -18.79
N VAL A 40 9.99 -1.77 -17.77
CA VAL A 40 9.34 -1.67 -16.45
C VAL A 40 8.62 -0.32 -16.36
N ARG A 41 7.36 -0.34 -15.94
CA ARG A 41 6.53 0.86 -15.74
C ARG A 41 5.87 0.84 -14.36
N GLY A 42 5.63 2.01 -13.80
CA GLY A 42 4.90 2.17 -12.53
C GLY A 42 5.70 1.88 -11.26
N VAL A 43 6.91 1.31 -11.37
CA VAL A 43 7.80 1.07 -10.23
C VAL A 43 8.68 2.28 -9.99
N LYS A 44 8.67 2.84 -8.78
CA LYS A 44 9.37 4.09 -8.47
C LYS A 44 10.71 3.86 -7.76
N GLY A 45 11.64 4.76 -8.02
CA GLY A 45 12.89 4.87 -7.26
C GLY A 45 13.74 3.60 -7.25
N GLY A 46 14.37 3.33 -6.10
CA GLY A 46 15.30 2.21 -5.93
C GLY A 46 14.69 0.82 -6.10
N ASN A 47 13.36 0.68 -6.02
CA ASN A 47 12.68 -0.59 -6.30
C ASN A 47 12.72 -0.92 -7.79
N CYS A 48 12.62 0.08 -8.67
CA CYS A 48 12.72 -0.10 -10.11
C CYS A 48 14.09 -0.68 -10.49
N GLN A 49 15.15 -0.15 -9.89
CA GLN A 49 16.51 -0.63 -10.13
C GLN A 49 16.69 -2.09 -9.68
N LYS A 50 16.30 -2.43 -8.45
CA LYS A 50 16.45 -3.80 -7.91
C LYS A 50 15.66 -4.83 -8.72
N LEU A 51 14.45 -4.44 -9.16
CA LEU A 51 13.62 -5.28 -10.00
C LEU A 51 14.31 -5.55 -11.35
N THR A 52 14.76 -4.49 -12.02
CA THR A 52 15.49 -4.56 -13.30
C THR A 52 16.74 -5.44 -13.18
N GLU A 53 17.54 -5.29 -12.12
CA GLU A 53 18.72 -6.13 -11.88
C GLU A 53 18.37 -7.63 -11.72
N SER A 54 17.27 -7.91 -11.01
CA SER A 54 16.81 -9.28 -10.77
C SER A 54 16.32 -9.94 -12.05
N ILE A 55 15.61 -9.20 -12.91
CA ILE A 55 15.11 -9.74 -14.19
C ILE A 55 16.26 -9.99 -15.15
N ASN A 56 17.17 -9.03 -15.30
CA ASN A 56 18.36 -9.17 -16.16
C ASN A 56 19.21 -10.39 -15.79
N LYS A 57 19.39 -10.66 -14.48
CA LYS A 57 20.11 -11.84 -14.01
C LYS A 57 19.46 -13.16 -14.47
N ASN A 58 18.13 -13.19 -14.59
CA ASN A 58 17.38 -14.36 -15.04
C ASN A 58 17.34 -14.49 -16.56
N LEU A 59 17.30 -13.37 -17.30
CA LEU A 59 17.30 -13.36 -18.77
C LEU A 59 18.67 -13.61 -19.38
N GLY A 60 19.74 -13.25 -18.67
CA GLY A 60 21.12 -13.57 -19.05
C GLY A 60 22.00 -12.33 -19.26
N LYS A 61 22.62 -12.23 -20.44
CA LYS A 61 23.59 -11.15 -20.71
C LYS A 61 22.87 -9.87 -21.15
N VAL A 62 23.07 -8.81 -20.38
CA VAL A 62 22.64 -7.45 -20.75
C VAL A 62 23.54 -6.90 -21.86
N VAL A 63 22.93 -6.43 -22.94
CA VAL A 63 23.63 -5.79 -24.07
C VAL A 63 23.41 -4.29 -24.10
N ASP A 64 22.30 -3.81 -23.53
CA ASP A 64 21.95 -2.41 -23.43
C ASP A 64 20.98 -2.20 -22.24
N SER A 65 21.03 -1.03 -21.61
CA SER A 65 20.14 -0.66 -20.50
C SER A 65 19.97 0.85 -20.46
N SER A 66 18.73 1.31 -20.38
CA SER A 66 18.37 2.73 -20.29
C SER A 66 17.38 2.96 -19.16
N PRO A 67 17.63 3.90 -18.24
CA PRO A 67 16.71 4.17 -17.14
C PRO A 67 15.44 4.88 -17.61
N THR A 68 14.32 4.60 -16.95
CA THR A 68 13.06 5.33 -17.16
C THR A 68 12.93 6.49 -16.16
N GLU A 69 12.01 7.41 -16.41
CA GLU A 69 11.80 8.60 -15.54
C GLU A 69 11.40 8.17 -14.11
N GLU A 70 10.61 7.11 -13.99
CA GLU A 70 10.12 6.56 -12.73
C GLU A 70 11.25 6.07 -11.81
N MET A 71 12.39 5.66 -12.38
CA MET A 71 13.56 5.27 -11.61
C MET A 71 14.11 6.44 -10.76
N PHE A 72 13.86 7.67 -11.17
CA PHE A 72 14.28 8.88 -10.45
C PHE A 72 13.17 9.48 -9.58
N GLU A 73 11.96 8.94 -9.62
CA GLU A 73 10.85 9.38 -8.78
C GLU A 73 11.01 8.89 -7.32
N GLN A 74 10.59 9.74 -6.38
CA GLN A 74 10.55 9.40 -4.95
C GLN A 74 9.13 9.00 -4.55
N GLU A 75 9.00 7.92 -3.79
CA GLU A 75 7.73 7.52 -3.20
C GLU A 75 7.44 8.37 -1.96
N LEU A 76 6.40 9.20 -2.03
CA LEU A 76 5.94 10.00 -0.90
C LEU A 76 4.94 9.19 -0.07
N VAL A 77 5.41 8.59 1.02
CA VAL A 77 4.53 7.94 2.01
C VAL A 77 3.95 9.01 2.92
N VAL A 78 2.68 9.35 2.72
CA VAL A 78 1.94 10.26 3.61
C VAL A 78 1.27 9.44 4.72
N ASP A 79 1.86 9.44 5.90
CA ASP A 79 1.25 8.84 7.10
C ASP A 79 0.21 9.82 7.67
N GLN A 80 -1.05 9.68 7.23
CA GLN A 80 -2.12 10.57 7.67
C GLN A 80 -2.77 10.03 8.96
N ILE A 81 -2.35 10.56 10.10
CA ILE A 81 -2.99 10.28 11.39
C ILE A 81 -4.33 11.03 11.43
N VAL A 82 -5.43 10.31 11.25
CA VAL A 82 -6.79 10.89 11.38
C VAL A 82 -7.10 11.08 12.86
N GLN A 83 -6.85 12.29 13.38
CA GLN A 83 -7.34 12.72 14.69
C GLN A 83 -8.85 13.00 14.58
N GLN A 84 -9.69 11.98 14.79
CA GLN A 84 -11.11 12.19 15.02
C GLN A 84 -11.30 12.95 16.33
N LYS A 85 -11.47 14.27 16.22
CA LYS A 85 -11.95 15.11 17.31
C LYS A 85 -13.38 14.67 17.63
N LEU A 86 -13.53 13.80 18.63
CA LEU A 86 -14.80 13.58 19.34
C LEU A 86 -15.12 14.86 20.13
N GLY A 87 -15.55 15.90 19.41
CA GLY A 87 -16.05 17.14 19.97
C GLY A 87 -17.55 17.21 19.73
N GLY A 88 -18.32 17.02 20.79
CA GLY A 88 -19.77 17.17 20.75
C GLY A 88 -20.38 16.75 22.07
N GLU A 89 -20.29 17.65 23.05
CA GLU A 89 -20.97 17.59 24.34
C GLU A 89 -22.46 17.23 24.15
N GLY A 90 -22.79 15.97 24.38
CA GLY A 90 -24.17 15.52 24.52
C GLY A 90 -24.68 16.00 25.88
N GLY A 91 -25.39 17.13 25.88
CA GLY A 91 -26.07 17.65 27.06
C GLY A 91 -26.88 16.56 27.77
N VAL A 92 -26.67 16.45 29.08
CA VAL A 92 -27.51 15.68 30.00
C VAL A 92 -28.89 16.30 29.96
N TRP A 93 -29.87 15.60 29.38
CA TRP A 93 -31.28 15.95 29.53
C TRP A 93 -31.75 15.40 30.89
N ASP A 94 -31.66 16.19 31.95
CA ASP A 94 -32.27 15.89 33.24
C ASP A 94 -33.78 16.20 33.20
N GLY A 95 -34.53 15.36 32.47
CA GLY A 95 -35.99 15.41 32.48
C GLY A 95 -36.57 14.83 33.76
N SER A 96 -36.58 15.61 34.84
CA SER A 96 -37.32 15.31 36.08
C SER A 96 -38.82 15.17 35.77
N MET A 97 -39.37 13.97 35.94
CA MET A 97 -40.82 13.73 35.90
C MET A 97 -41.42 13.95 37.29
N GLU A 98 -41.97 15.14 37.53
CA GLU A 98 -42.90 15.40 38.65
C GLU A 98 -44.22 15.98 38.10
N GLY A 99 -45.35 15.45 38.58
CA GLY A 99 -46.73 15.91 38.32
C GLY A 99 -47.63 14.77 37.82
N SER A 100 -48.36 14.02 38.65
CA SER A 100 -49.52 14.39 39.49
C SER A 100 -50.74 14.83 38.67
N TRP A 101 -51.63 13.86 38.38
CA TRP A 101 -53.09 13.96 38.29
C TRP A 101 -53.71 12.63 38.72
#